data_AF-A0A6N9DI93-F1
#
_entry.id   AF-A0A6N9DI93-F1
#
_cell.length_a   1.000
_cell.length_b   1.000
_cell.length_c   1.000
_cell.angle_alpha   90.00
_cell.angle_beta   90.00
_cell.angle_gamma   90.00
#
_symmetry.space_group_name_H-M   'P 1'
#
loop_
_entity.id
_entity.type
_entity.pdbx_description
1 polymer ?
#
loop_
_entity_poly.entity_id
_entity_poly.type
_entity_poly.pdbx_seq_one_letter_code
_entity_poly.pdbx_strand_id
1 'polypeptide(L)'
;MSQHPIYISVIGGDRDHTTPEGLKLAEEVGRHIAEAGCILVNGGMGGTMERAAKGAKSAGGTTIGILSTTERNQANPYIDYAIPTPLGFVRNVLVANASDAVIALPGKWGTSNELSFAMIAGVPVVALEGWEANLLYDGG
;
A
#
# COMPACT_ATOMS: atom_id res chain seq x y z
N MET A 1 -13.40 -12.33 23.88
CA MET A 1 -12.66 -12.71 22.65
C MET A 1 -11.80 -11.52 22.31
N SER A 2 -10.47 -11.64 22.31
CA SER A 2 -9.61 -10.57 21.82
C SER A 2 -9.86 -10.46 20.31
N GLN A 3 -10.49 -9.37 19.87
CA GLN A 3 -10.56 -9.06 18.45
C GLN A 3 -9.12 -8.94 17.93
N HIS A 4 -8.81 -9.69 16.87
CA HIS A 4 -7.54 -9.53 16.19
C HIS A 4 -7.50 -8.10 15.61
N PRO A 5 -6.35 -7.41 15.65
CA PRO A 5 -6.23 -6.12 14.98
C PRO A 5 -6.60 -6.29 13.50
N ILE A 6 -7.32 -5.33 12.93
CA ILE A 6 -7.62 -5.32 11.50
C ILE A 6 -6.43 -4.70 10.76
N TYR A 7 -5.93 -5.39 9.74
CA TYR A 7 -4.80 -4.97 8.92
C TYR A 7 -5.34 -4.47 7.57
N ILE A 8 -5.00 -3.24 7.22
CA ILE A 8 -5.40 -2.63 5.94
C ILE A 8 -4.14 -2.33 5.14
N SER A 9 -4.06 -2.92 3.95
CA SER A 9 -2.99 -2.62 3.01
C SER A 9 -3.31 -1.40 2.17
N VAL A 10 -2.33 -0.54 1.94
CA VAL A 10 -2.42 0.54 0.94
C VAL A 10 -1.42 0.29 -0.17
N ILE A 11 -1.94 0.18 -1.40
CA ILE A 11 -1.17 -0.02 -2.63
C ILE A 11 -1.34 1.19 -3.55
N GLY A 12 -0.36 1.46 -4.42
CA GLY A 12 -0.32 2.68 -5.22
C GLY A 12 1.05 2.97 -5.81
N GLY A 13 1.09 3.96 -6.70
CA GLY A 13 2.31 4.34 -7.40
C GLY A 13 3.45 4.77 -6.48
N ASP A 14 4.67 4.64 -7.00
CA ASP A 14 5.86 5.24 -6.39
C ASP A 14 5.85 6.77 -6.52
N ARG A 15 6.96 7.42 -6.13
CA ARG A 15 7.07 8.88 -6.12
C ARG A 15 6.97 9.50 -7.52
N ASP A 16 7.48 8.83 -8.54
CA ASP A 16 7.56 9.39 -9.90
C ASP A 16 6.25 9.18 -10.67
N HIS A 17 5.42 8.24 -10.22
CA HIS A 17 4.18 7.83 -10.90
C HIS A 17 2.90 8.22 -10.14
N THR A 18 3.00 9.02 -9.08
CA THR A 18 1.85 9.49 -8.28
C THR A 18 1.70 11.01 -8.37
N THR A 19 0.49 11.49 -8.62
CA THR A 19 0.19 12.92 -8.65
C THR A 19 0.24 13.54 -7.25
N PRO A 20 0.43 14.87 -7.12
CA PRO A 20 0.33 15.56 -5.83
C PRO A 20 -0.98 15.28 -5.09
N GLU A 21 -2.09 15.22 -5.82
CA GLU A 21 -3.42 14.89 -5.29
C GLU A 21 -3.48 13.45 -4.79
N GLY A 22 -2.88 12.50 -5.54
CA GLY A 22 -2.77 11.10 -5.12
C GLY A 22 -1.92 10.93 -3.86
N LEU A 23 -0.82 11.68 -3.73
CA LEU A 23 0.01 11.71 -2.53
C LEU A 23 -0.75 12.27 -1.32
N LYS A 24 -1.58 13.31 -1.52
CA LYS A 24 -2.43 13.86 -0.47
C LYS A 24 -3.51 12.87 -0.04
N LEU A 25 -4.17 12.24 -1.00
CA LEU A 25 -5.16 11.19 -0.75
C LEU A 25 -4.55 10.02 0.02
N ALA A 26 -3.33 9.60 -0.33
CA ALA A 26 -2.61 8.55 0.39
C ALA A 26 -2.39 8.92 1.86
N GLU A 27 -1.99 10.16 2.14
CA GLU A 27 -1.81 10.66 3.50
C GLU A 27 -3.14 10.69 4.27
N GLU A 28 -4.25 11.09 3.64
CA GLU A 28 -5.59 11.07 4.23
C GLU A 28 -6.08 9.65 4.53
N VAL A 29 -5.88 8.71 3.60
CA VAL A 29 -6.23 7.30 3.77
C VAL A 29 -5.48 6.68 4.93
N GLY A 30 -4.16 6.91 5.01
CA GLY A 30 -3.34 6.44 6.12
C GLY A 30 -3.85 6.94 7.47
N ARG A 31 -4.20 8.23 7.55
CA ARG A 31 -4.77 8.84 8.76
C ARG A 31 -6.09 8.16 9.16
N HIS A 32 -7.01 7.96 8.22
CA HIS A 32 -8.29 7.31 8.49
C HIS A 32 -8.15 5.85 8.92
N ILE A 33 -7.20 5.09 8.36
CA ILE A 33 -6.90 3.72 8.80
C ILE A 33 -6.51 3.71 10.27
N ALA A 34 -5.61 4.61 10.68
CA ALA A 34 -5.17 4.72 12.06
C ALA A 34 -6.29 5.18 13.01
N GLU A 35 -7.08 6.18 12.60
CA GLU A 35 -8.25 6.66 13.38
C GLU A 35 -9.31 5.57 13.58
N ALA A 36 -9.44 4.65 12.62
CA ALA A 36 -10.29 3.46 12.74
C ALA A 36 -9.70 2.36 13.64
N GLY A 37 -8.53 2.57 14.25
CA GLY A 37 -7.84 1.59 15.08
C GLY A 37 -7.23 0.42 14.29
N CYS A 38 -7.10 0.56 12.97
CA CYS A 38 -6.51 -0.46 12.11
C CYS A 38 -4.99 -0.30 11.99
N ILE A 39 -4.31 -1.38 11.62
CA ILE A 39 -2.87 -1.39 11.33
C ILE A 39 -2.66 -1.18 9.84
N LEU A 40 -1.80 -0.23 9.47
CA LEU A 40 -1.43 0.00 8.08
C LEU A 40 -0.33 -0.97 7.64
N VAL A 41 -0.53 -1.64 6.52
CA VAL A 41 0.49 -2.47 5.84
C VAL A 41 0.79 -1.86 4.47
N ASN A 42 2.06 -1.81 4.07
CA ASN A 42 2.43 -1.53 2.68
C ASN A 42 3.84 -2.04 2.34
N GLY A 43 4.20 -1.92 1.07
CA GLY A 43 5.30 -1.05 0.65
C GLY A 43 6.62 -0.97 1.41
N GLY A 44 6.63 -0.06 2.36
CA GLY A 44 7.76 0.54 3.03
C GLY A 44 8.62 1.48 2.18
N MET A 45 8.32 1.69 0.89
CA MET A 45 9.12 2.57 0.02
C MET A 45 8.50 3.98 -0.08
N GLY A 46 8.94 4.79 -1.06
CA GLY A 46 8.50 6.18 -1.28
C GLY A 46 7.11 6.32 -1.92
N GLY A 47 6.70 7.55 -2.21
CA GLY A 47 5.47 7.83 -2.96
C GLY A 47 4.21 7.58 -2.14
N THR A 48 3.24 6.85 -2.70
CA THR A 48 1.99 6.51 -2.02
C THR A 48 2.22 5.82 -0.66
N MET A 49 3.15 4.87 -0.62
CA MET A 49 3.44 4.06 0.57
C MET A 49 3.98 4.92 1.72
N GLU A 50 4.88 5.84 1.41
CA GLU A 50 5.44 6.81 2.37
C GLU A 50 4.37 7.76 2.88
N ARG A 51 3.49 8.25 2.01
CA ARG A 51 2.41 9.17 2.38
C ARG A 51 1.35 8.51 3.25
N ALA A 52 0.93 7.29 2.91
CA ALA A 52 0.02 6.51 3.74
C ALA A 52 0.62 6.24 5.12
N ALA A 53 1.89 5.84 5.18
CA ALA A 53 2.57 5.64 6.46
C ALA A 53 2.66 6.93 7.27
N LYS A 54 3.02 8.06 6.64
CA LYS A 54 3.02 9.37 7.29
C LYS A 54 1.66 9.73 7.88
N GLY A 55 0.58 9.51 7.11
CA GLY A 55 -0.79 9.76 7.55
C GLY A 55 -1.15 8.94 8.78
N ALA A 56 -0.89 7.63 8.73
CA ALA A 56 -1.15 6.74 9.86
C ALA A 56 -0.35 7.14 11.12
N LYS A 57 0.94 7.45 10.96
CA LYS A 57 1.78 7.92 12.07
C LYS A 57 1.28 9.25 12.66
N SER A 58 0.73 10.14 11.85
CA SER A 58 0.20 11.43 12.32
C SER A 58 -0.99 11.28 13.28
N ALA A 59 -1.73 10.18 13.16
CA ALA A 59 -2.82 9.80 14.05
C ALA A 59 -2.41 8.76 15.13
N GLY A 60 -1.12 8.51 15.33
CA GLY A 60 -0.63 7.55 16.33
C GLY A 60 -0.81 6.07 15.95
N GLY A 61 -1.08 5.77 14.68
CA GLY A 61 -1.23 4.40 14.18
C GLY A 61 0.08 3.62 14.09
N THR A 62 -0.07 2.30 13.95
CA THR A 62 1.02 1.35 13.69
C THR A 62 1.19 1.10 12.20
N THR A 63 2.42 1.08 11.72
CA THR A 63 2.75 0.88 10.31
C THR A 63 3.74 -0.27 10.09
N ILE A 64 3.43 -1.12 9.12
CA ILE A 64 4.26 -2.28 8.73
C ILE A 64 4.68 -2.14 7.28
N GLY A 65 5.99 -2.23 7.03
CA GLY A 65 6.59 -2.15 5.71
C GLY A 65 7.17 -3.49 5.28
N ILE A 66 6.55 -4.21 4.35
CA ILE A 66 7.12 -5.43 3.76
C ILE A 66 8.03 -5.00 2.61
N LEU A 67 9.34 -5.00 2.77
CA LEU A 67 10.27 -4.41 1.81
C LEU A 67 10.65 -5.39 0.70
N SER A 68 10.83 -4.87 -0.51
CA SER A 68 11.45 -5.61 -1.63
C SER A 68 12.98 -5.62 -1.57
N THR A 69 13.57 -5.10 -0.49
CA THR A 69 15.01 -4.91 -0.29
C THR A 69 15.53 -5.82 0.83
N THR A 70 16.84 -5.88 1.04
CA THR A 70 17.47 -6.70 2.09
C THR A 70 17.66 -5.97 3.42
N GLU A 71 17.71 -4.63 3.39
CA GLU A 71 18.07 -3.82 4.56
C GLU A 71 16.86 -3.09 5.14
N ARG A 72 16.66 -3.19 6.46
CA ARG A 72 15.54 -2.53 7.16
C ARG A 72 15.59 -1.01 7.08
N ASN A 73 16.78 -0.43 7.02
CA ASN A 73 16.98 1.03 6.96
C ASN A 73 16.54 1.65 5.63
N GLN A 74 16.17 0.85 4.64
CA GLN A 74 15.61 1.33 3.37
C GLN A 74 14.11 1.59 3.45
N ALA A 75 13.46 1.23 4.56
CA ALA A 75 12.08 1.65 4.81
C ALA A 75 11.99 3.18 4.93
N ASN A 76 10.87 3.75 4.49
CA ASN A 76 10.59 5.16 4.73
C ASN A 76 10.50 5.45 6.25
N PRO A 77 10.73 6.70 6.68
CA PRO A 77 10.84 7.05 8.11
C PRO A 77 9.56 6.83 8.93
N TYR A 78 8.44 6.53 8.29
CA TYR A 78 7.14 6.38 8.91
C TYR A 78 6.75 4.91 9.12
N ILE A 79 7.65 3.95 8.86
CA ILE A 79 7.45 2.53 9.13
C ILE A 79 7.95 2.17 10.54
N ASP A 80 7.08 1.59 11.37
CA ASP A 80 7.47 1.06 12.69
C ASP A 80 8.15 -0.30 12.57
N TYR A 81 7.60 -1.18 11.72
CA TYR A 81 8.08 -2.55 11.53
C TYR A 81 8.43 -2.83 10.08
N ALA A 82 9.72 -2.77 9.75
CA ALA A 82 10.24 -3.07 8.42
C ALA A 82 10.60 -4.55 8.27
N ILE A 83 10.07 -5.26 7.28
CA ILE A 83 10.28 -6.69 7.01
C ILE A 83 10.97 -6.86 5.64
N PRO A 84 12.30 -7.05 5.58
CA PRO A 84 13.01 -7.31 4.32
C PRO A 84 12.67 -8.70 3.74
N THR A 85 12.36 -8.78 2.43
CA THR A 85 11.97 -10.05 1.76
C THR A 85 12.75 -10.40 0.49
N PRO A 86 13.66 -9.53 0.04
CA PRO A 86 14.10 -9.34 -1.37
C PRO A 86 13.32 -10.07 -2.51
N LEU A 87 11.98 -9.95 -2.59
CA LEU A 87 11.18 -10.62 -3.64
C LEU A 87 10.76 -9.74 -4.84
N GLY A 88 11.33 -8.55 -4.99
CA GLY A 88 10.94 -7.63 -6.08
C GLY A 88 9.43 -7.37 -6.12
N PHE A 89 8.79 -7.51 -7.29
CA PHE A 89 7.34 -7.33 -7.45
C PHE A 89 6.50 -8.47 -6.85
N VAL A 90 7.07 -9.68 -6.70
CA VAL A 90 6.35 -10.84 -6.11
C VAL A 90 5.98 -10.56 -4.65
N ARG A 91 6.76 -9.71 -3.98
CA ARG A 91 6.47 -9.21 -2.63
C ARG A 91 5.06 -8.60 -2.50
N ASN A 92 4.49 -8.04 -3.57
CA ASN A 92 3.18 -7.39 -3.50
C ASN A 92 2.05 -8.37 -3.12
N VAL A 93 2.21 -9.67 -3.42
CA VAL A 93 1.32 -10.73 -2.92
C VAL A 93 1.39 -10.85 -1.39
N LEU A 94 2.57 -10.70 -0.80
CA LEU A 94 2.73 -10.72 0.66
C LEU A 94 2.07 -9.51 1.32
N VAL A 95 2.14 -8.34 0.69
CA VAL A 95 1.43 -7.13 1.16
C VAL A 95 -0.08 -7.38 1.16
N ALA A 96 -0.64 -7.88 0.07
CA ALA A 96 -2.06 -8.21 0.01
C ALA A 96 -2.46 -9.27 1.05
N ASN A 97 -1.75 -10.39 1.13
CA ASN A 97 -2.07 -11.50 2.04
C ASN A 97 -1.88 -11.16 3.52
N ALA A 98 -1.07 -10.15 3.85
CA ALA A 98 -0.87 -9.69 5.22
C ALA A 98 -2.00 -8.78 5.72
N SER A 99 -3.03 -8.52 4.91
CA SER A 99 -4.13 -7.61 5.23
C SER A 99 -5.50 -8.26 5.12
N ASP A 100 -6.43 -7.81 5.94
CA ASP A 100 -7.85 -8.17 5.88
C ASP A 100 -8.58 -7.48 4.72
N ALA A 101 -8.08 -6.32 4.27
CA ALA A 101 -8.54 -5.62 3.08
C ALA A 101 -7.44 -4.74 2.48
N VAL A 102 -7.58 -4.43 1.18
CA VAL A 102 -6.65 -3.60 0.41
C VAL A 102 -7.35 -2.34 -0.07
N ILE A 103 -6.73 -1.19 0.13
CA ILE A 103 -7.12 0.08 -0.50
C ILE A 103 -6.12 0.38 -1.62
N ALA A 104 -6.64 0.54 -2.83
CA ALA A 104 -5.86 0.78 -4.02
C ALA A 104 -6.02 2.23 -4.51
N LEU A 105 -4.91 2.97 -4.51
CA LEU A 105 -4.88 4.39 -4.89
C LEU A 105 -4.44 4.57 -6.35
N PRO A 106 -4.85 5.65 -7.03
CA PRO A 106 -4.51 5.90 -8.43
C PRO A 106 -2.99 6.02 -8.63
N GLY A 107 -2.48 5.43 -9.72
CA GLY A 107 -1.07 5.55 -10.14
C GLY A 107 -0.91 5.22 -11.62
N LYS A 108 0.00 5.91 -12.31
CA LYS A 108 0.11 5.87 -13.78
C LYS A 108 0.57 4.50 -14.32
N TRP A 109 1.62 3.90 -13.77
CA TRP A 109 2.17 2.62 -14.20
C TRP A 109 2.81 1.93 -12.99
N GLY A 110 2.41 0.70 -12.70
CA GLY A 110 2.79 -0.07 -11.50
C GLY A 110 1.58 -0.61 -10.72
N THR A 111 0.47 0.14 -10.71
CA THR A 111 -0.75 -0.22 -9.98
C THR A 111 -1.58 -1.32 -10.65
N SER A 112 -1.42 -1.53 -11.96
CA SER A 112 -2.06 -2.67 -12.66
C SER A 112 -1.57 -4.03 -12.15
N ASN A 113 -0.28 -4.16 -11.79
CA ASN A 113 0.24 -5.39 -11.19
C ASN A 113 -0.22 -5.54 -9.73
N GLU A 114 -0.17 -4.47 -8.94
CA GLU A 114 -0.57 -4.53 -7.52
C GLU A 114 -2.04 -4.85 -7.33
N LEU A 115 -2.92 -4.25 -8.14
CA LEU A 115 -4.35 -4.58 -8.15
C LEU A 115 -4.57 -6.04 -8.58
N SER A 116 -3.85 -6.49 -9.60
CA SER A 116 -3.92 -7.88 -10.06
C SER A 116 -3.49 -8.85 -8.96
N PHE A 117 -2.41 -8.57 -8.23
CA PHE A 117 -1.95 -9.42 -7.13
C PHE A 117 -2.91 -9.43 -5.94
N ALA A 118 -3.54 -8.30 -5.61
CA ALA A 118 -4.57 -8.25 -4.57
C ALA A 118 -5.82 -9.05 -4.95
N MET A 119 -6.26 -8.96 -6.22
CA MET A 119 -7.36 -9.78 -6.73
C MET A 119 -7.01 -11.27 -6.76
N ILE A 120 -5.77 -11.63 -7.13
CA ILE A 120 -5.28 -13.02 -7.10
C ILE A 120 -5.25 -13.58 -5.66
N ALA A 121 -4.95 -12.74 -4.68
CA ALA A 121 -4.92 -13.13 -3.26
C ALA A 121 -6.31 -13.41 -2.66
N GLY A 122 -7.41 -13.02 -3.33
CA GLY A 122 -8.77 -13.21 -2.82
C GLY A 122 -9.12 -12.29 -1.63
N VAL A 123 -8.31 -11.25 -1.41
CA VAL A 123 -8.51 -10.26 -0.34
C VAL A 123 -9.46 -9.18 -0.84
N PRO A 124 -10.45 -8.71 -0.03
CA PRO A 124 -11.32 -7.60 -0.43
C PRO A 124 -10.54 -6.36 -0.85
N VAL A 125 -10.88 -5.80 -2.01
CA VAL A 125 -10.20 -4.61 -2.57
C VAL A 125 -11.19 -3.45 -2.72
N VAL A 126 -10.80 -2.27 -2.25
CA VAL A 126 -11.48 -0.99 -2.52
C VAL A 126 -10.54 -0.12 -3.33
N ALA A 127 -10.92 0.19 -4.58
CA ALA A 127 -10.20 1.16 -5.40
C ALA A 127 -10.80 2.55 -5.23
N LEU A 128 -9.97 3.54 -4.90
CA LEU A 128 -10.40 4.95 -4.85
C LEU A 128 -10.16 5.60 -6.23
N GLU A 129 -11.12 6.43 -6.68
CA GLU A 129 -11.28 6.94 -8.06
C GLU A 129 -10.00 7.43 -8.75
N GLY A 130 -9.96 7.33 -10.09
CA GLY A 130 -8.85 7.80 -10.95
C GLY A 130 -8.09 6.71 -11.70
N TRP A 131 -8.57 5.47 -11.68
CA TRP A 131 -8.01 4.38 -12.47
C TRP A 131 -8.47 4.51 -13.93
N GLU A 132 -7.69 5.21 -14.76
CA GLU A 132 -7.75 4.95 -16.19
C GLU A 132 -7.06 3.61 -16.45
N ALA A 133 -7.86 2.54 -16.46
CA ALA A 133 -7.45 1.30 -17.07
C ALA A 133 -7.32 1.54 -18.57
N ASN A 134 -6.17 2.06 -19.02
CA ASN A 134 -5.77 1.92 -20.41
C ASN A 134 -5.41 0.43 -20.62
N LEU A 135 -6.45 -0.41 -20.65
CA LEU A 135 -6.40 -1.76 -21.20
C LEU A 135 -6.26 -1.60 -22.73
N LEU A 136 -5.09 -1.18 -23.18
CA LEU A 136 -4.66 -1.48 -24.54
C LEU A 136 -4.22 -2.95 -24.54
N TYR A 137 -5.22 -3.84 -24.51
CA TYR A 137 -5.05 -5.18 -25.02
C TYR A 137 -5.19 -5.10 -26.54
N ASP A 138 -4.12 -4.67 -27.20
CA ASP A 138 -4.04 -4.81 -28.65
C ASP A 138 -3.59 -6.25 -28.90
N GLY A 139 -4.58 -7.14 -29.05
CA GLY A 139 -4.34 -8.53 -29.39
C GLY A 139 -3.64 -8.60 -30.75
N GLY A 140 -2.33 -8.77 -30.72
CA GLY A 140 -1.45 -9.03 -31.87
C GLY A 140 -0.38 -10.04 -31.51
#